data_AF-A0A9W8RXJ8-F1
#
_entry.id   AF-A0A9W8RXJ8-F1
#
_cell.length_a   1.000
_cell.length_b   1.000
_cell.length_c   1.000
_cell.angle_alpha   90.00
_cell.angle_beta   90.00
_cell.angle_gamma   90.00
#
_symmetry.space_group_name_H-M   'P 1'
#
loop_
_entity.id
_entity.type
_entity.pdbx_description
1 polymer ?
#
loop_
_entity_poly.entity_id
_entity_poly.type
_entity_poly.pdbx_seq_one_letter_code
_entity_poly.pdbx_strand_id
1 'polypeptide(L)'
;MAVSRNGGANAAHVNMMTDTIIGNLPADGLRVVIRSLLASHPEITSTFEHETRKYLGQSIAKSSKADHDKFDIKRLRHTQQIIRCMLGSGVPFEGITLLGKLVIRGAQLALVSRENDKGELGVFLASLDGDIVQAMTAVKKTLFVDVGARELSTEEQALIHHLLESLIHCENILQNTDIEFPYARGLITTSSILGIAPPALSVSRHSLLNRTPLPPQARETFQLGDRILPRIFSGLWQMSSPAWGAAPISKIVEQFSTHVQSGFTAFDMADHYGDAEIIYLLMPFTHKLTTS
;
A
#
# COMPACT_ATOMS: atom_id res chain seq x y z
N MET A 1 1.59 -0.55 -62.53
CA MET A 1 0.83 -0.32 -61.28
C MET A 1 1.70 -0.76 -60.12
N ALA A 2 2.23 0.19 -59.36
CA ALA A 2 3.08 -0.06 -58.21
C ALA A 2 2.20 -0.33 -56.99
N VAL A 3 2.26 -1.54 -56.44
CA VAL A 3 1.68 -1.84 -55.13
C VAL A 3 2.77 -1.56 -54.09
N SER A 4 2.64 -0.41 -53.43
CA SER A 4 3.40 -0.11 -52.21
C SER A 4 2.88 -1.01 -51.10
N ARG A 5 3.70 -1.97 -50.67
CA ARG A 5 3.60 -2.61 -49.35
C ARG A 5 4.42 -1.76 -48.38
N ASN A 6 3.77 -1.11 -47.42
CA ASN A 6 4.28 -0.98 -46.05
C ASN A 6 3.32 -0.23 -45.13
N GLY A 7 3.15 -0.77 -43.92
CA GLY A 7 2.95 0.03 -42.70
C GLY A 7 1.58 -0.06 -42.05
N GLY A 8 1.55 -0.55 -40.81
CA GLY A 8 0.49 -0.25 -39.84
C GLY A 8 -0.05 -1.47 -39.12
N ALA A 9 0.19 -1.55 -37.81
CA ALA A 9 -0.28 -2.60 -36.93
C ALA A 9 -1.78 -2.90 -37.11
N ASN A 10 -2.13 -4.19 -37.24
CA ASN A 10 -3.51 -4.68 -37.17
C ASN A 10 -4.04 -4.48 -35.73
N ALA A 11 -4.41 -3.26 -35.36
CA ALA A 11 -5.36 -3.07 -34.28
C ALA A 11 -6.69 -3.63 -34.80
N ALA A 12 -7.03 -4.85 -34.39
CA ALA A 12 -8.35 -5.41 -34.68
C ALA A 12 -9.39 -4.43 -34.15
N HIS A 13 -10.29 -3.98 -35.03
CA HIS A 13 -11.36 -3.05 -34.67
C HIS A 13 -12.16 -3.67 -33.51
N VAL A 14 -12.31 -2.95 -32.40
CA VAL A 14 -13.15 -3.40 -31.29
C VAL A 14 -14.56 -3.62 -31.86
N ASN A 15 -15.15 -4.79 -31.64
CA ASN A 15 -16.50 -5.07 -32.12
C ASN A 15 -17.45 -3.98 -31.59
N MET A 16 -18.22 -3.34 -32.48
CA MET A 16 -19.14 -2.26 -32.12
C MET A 16 -20.11 -2.63 -30.98
N MET A 17 -20.52 -3.90 -30.92
CA MET A 17 -21.39 -4.38 -29.84
C MET A 17 -20.65 -4.44 -28.50
N THR A 18 -19.37 -4.81 -28.50
CA THR A 18 -18.51 -4.80 -27.31
C THR A 18 -18.22 -3.37 -26.88
N ASP A 19 -17.99 -2.45 -27.81
CA ASP A 19 -17.80 -1.03 -27.51
C ASP A 19 -19.05 -0.41 -26.86
N THR A 20 -20.24 -0.81 -27.34
CA THR A 20 -21.51 -0.42 -26.71
C THR A 20 -21.59 -0.88 -25.26
N ILE A 21 -21.14 -2.10 -24.94
CA ILE A 21 -21.08 -2.59 -23.55
C ILE A 21 -20.11 -1.74 -22.72
N ILE A 22 -18.89 -1.50 -23.23
CA ILE A 22 -17.86 -0.71 -22.53
C ILE A 22 -18.33 0.72 -22.26
N GLY A 23 -18.95 1.35 -23.26
CA GLY A 23 -19.41 2.74 -23.18
C GLY A 23 -20.61 2.98 -22.28
N ASN A 24 -21.41 1.93 -21.98
CA ASN A 24 -22.65 2.06 -21.21
C ASN A 24 -22.62 1.37 -19.84
N LEU A 25 -21.67 0.46 -19.58
CA LEU A 25 -21.55 -0.14 -18.26
C LEU A 25 -21.11 0.92 -17.23
N PRO A 26 -21.74 0.97 -16.04
CA PRO A 26 -21.21 1.76 -14.94
C PRO A 26 -19.84 1.22 -14.52
N ALA A 27 -18.99 2.08 -13.95
CA ALA A 27 -17.63 1.72 -13.58
C ALA A 27 -17.56 0.49 -12.65
N ASP A 28 -18.51 0.33 -11.73
CA ASP A 28 -18.58 -0.85 -10.86
C ASP A 28 -18.94 -2.12 -11.62
N GLY A 29 -19.86 -2.03 -12.59
CA GLY A 29 -20.20 -3.13 -13.48
C GLY A 29 -18.99 -3.57 -14.31
N LEU A 30 -18.24 -2.60 -14.87
CA LEU A 30 -17.03 -2.90 -15.63
C LEU A 30 -15.97 -3.59 -14.76
N ARG A 31 -15.78 -3.14 -13.51
CA ARG A 31 -14.85 -3.80 -12.56
C ARG A 31 -15.26 -5.23 -12.25
N VAL A 32 -16.55 -5.51 -12.08
CA VAL A 32 -17.05 -6.88 -11.86
C VAL A 32 -16.76 -7.77 -13.06
N VAL A 33 -17.06 -7.28 -14.28
CA VAL A 33 -16.80 -8.03 -15.51
C VAL A 33 -15.31 -8.31 -15.68
N ILE A 34 -14.44 -7.31 -15.50
CA ILE A 34 -12.99 -7.49 -15.61
C ILE A 34 -12.46 -8.47 -14.56
N ARG A 35 -12.89 -8.37 -13.30
CA ARG A 35 -12.48 -9.33 -12.26
C ARG A 35 -12.92 -10.76 -12.60
N SER A 36 -14.14 -10.94 -13.09
CA SER A 36 -14.65 -12.25 -13.53
C SER A 36 -13.84 -12.81 -14.71
N LEU A 37 -13.50 -11.95 -15.68
CA LEU A 37 -12.66 -12.29 -16.81
C LEU A 37 -11.29 -12.79 -16.34
N LEU A 38 -10.60 -12.02 -15.48
CA LEU A 38 -9.27 -12.36 -14.96
C LEU A 38 -9.28 -13.62 -14.09
N ALA A 39 -10.35 -13.84 -13.32
CA ALA A 39 -10.49 -15.03 -12.49
C ALA A 39 -10.77 -16.30 -13.31
N SER A 40 -11.58 -16.18 -14.38
CA SER A 40 -12.00 -17.33 -15.20
C SER A 40 -11.00 -17.64 -16.34
N HIS A 41 -10.20 -16.64 -16.74
CA HIS A 41 -9.26 -16.70 -17.86
C HIS A 41 -7.92 -16.07 -17.45
N PRO A 42 -7.09 -16.78 -16.65
CA PRO A 42 -5.83 -16.26 -16.14
C PRO A 42 -4.85 -15.80 -17.24
N GLU A 43 -4.94 -16.38 -18.44
CA GLU A 43 -4.13 -16.04 -19.62
C GLU A 43 -4.31 -14.59 -20.10
N ILE A 44 -5.40 -13.93 -19.71
CA ILE A 44 -5.67 -12.53 -20.08
C ILE A 44 -4.88 -11.55 -19.20
N THR A 45 -4.43 -11.98 -18.01
CA THR A 45 -3.77 -11.11 -17.01
C THR A 45 -2.59 -10.35 -17.58
N SER A 46 -1.65 -11.04 -18.25
CA SER A 46 -0.46 -10.41 -18.80
C SER A 46 -0.79 -9.38 -19.89
N THR A 47 -1.84 -9.62 -20.67
CA THR A 47 -2.32 -8.71 -21.72
C THR A 47 -2.98 -7.48 -21.09
N PHE A 48 -3.81 -7.67 -20.06
CA PHE A 48 -4.43 -6.58 -19.33
C PHE A 48 -3.39 -5.66 -18.67
N GLU A 49 -2.38 -6.25 -18.03
CA GLU A 49 -1.26 -5.50 -17.44
C GLU A 49 -0.46 -4.75 -18.51
N HIS A 50 -0.18 -5.39 -19.65
CA HIS A 50 0.54 -4.77 -20.77
C HIS A 50 -0.19 -3.54 -21.32
N GLU A 51 -1.48 -3.66 -21.65
CA GLU A 51 -2.27 -2.52 -22.15
C GLU A 51 -2.43 -1.43 -21.08
N THR A 52 -2.49 -1.81 -19.80
CA THR A 52 -2.45 -0.86 -18.67
C THR A 52 -1.14 -0.06 -18.67
N ARG A 53 0.02 -0.71 -18.78
CA ARG A 53 1.33 -0.03 -18.85
C ARG A 53 1.41 0.94 -20.03
N LYS A 54 0.91 0.53 -21.19
CA LYS A 54 0.86 1.38 -22.40
C LYS A 54 -0.02 2.60 -22.21
N TYR A 55 -1.20 2.44 -21.61
CA TYR A 55 -2.08 3.55 -21.26
C TYR A 55 -1.40 4.54 -20.29
N LEU A 56 -0.73 4.03 -19.25
CA LEU A 56 -0.03 4.86 -18.27
C LEU A 56 1.09 5.67 -18.91
N GLY A 57 1.89 5.06 -19.79
CA GLY A 57 2.95 5.77 -20.54
C GLY A 57 2.41 6.96 -21.34
N GLN A 58 1.24 6.80 -21.98
CA GLN A 58 0.58 7.88 -22.70
C GLN A 58 0.00 8.96 -21.76
N SER A 59 -0.54 8.56 -20.61
CA SER A 59 -1.12 9.49 -19.62
C SER A 59 -0.07 10.39 -18.98
N ILE A 60 1.07 9.81 -18.58
CA ILE A 60 2.20 10.54 -17.97
C ILE A 60 2.77 11.56 -18.95
N ALA A 61 2.97 11.16 -20.21
CA ALA A 61 3.46 12.05 -21.26
C ALA A 61 2.54 13.26 -21.53
N LYS A 62 1.24 13.11 -21.30
CA LYS A 62 0.25 14.22 -21.40
C LYS A 62 0.30 15.12 -20.17
N SER A 63 0.50 14.56 -18.98
CA SER A 63 0.47 15.32 -17.71
C SER A 63 1.71 16.21 -17.48
N SER A 64 2.88 15.87 -18.05
CA SER A 64 4.10 16.68 -17.94
C SER A 64 4.03 18.07 -18.61
N LYS A 65 2.93 18.38 -19.32
CA LYS A 65 2.71 19.68 -19.98
C LYS A 65 1.88 20.67 -19.17
N ALA A 66 1.39 20.30 -17.99
CA ALA A 66 0.52 21.14 -17.17
C ALA A 66 1.31 21.84 -16.04
N ASP A 67 1.11 23.15 -15.98
CA ASP A 67 1.79 24.17 -15.19
C ASP A 67 2.04 23.84 -13.69
N HIS A 68 3.23 24.25 -13.24
CA HIS A 68 3.77 24.17 -11.89
C HIS A 68 3.37 25.44 -11.11
N ASP A 69 2.27 25.44 -10.34
CA ASP A 69 2.25 26.31 -9.13
C ASP A 69 1.08 26.19 -8.14
N LYS A 70 0.21 25.17 -8.21
CA LYS A 70 -0.79 24.96 -7.15
C LYS A 70 -0.67 23.58 -6.52
N PHE A 71 -0.31 23.60 -5.23
CA PHE A 71 -0.43 22.49 -4.31
C PHE A 71 -1.92 22.10 -4.20
N ASP A 72 -2.36 21.14 -5.03
CA ASP A 72 -3.74 20.67 -5.11
C ASP A 72 -3.79 19.16 -4.81
N ILE A 73 -4.50 18.81 -3.72
CA ILE A 73 -4.70 17.41 -3.30
C ILE A 73 -5.29 16.54 -4.42
N LYS A 74 -6.11 17.11 -5.32
CA LYS A 74 -6.68 16.36 -6.45
C LYS A 74 -5.63 15.90 -7.44
N ARG A 75 -4.62 16.74 -7.72
CA ARG A 75 -3.48 16.37 -8.59
C ARG A 75 -2.62 15.30 -7.93
N LEU A 76 -2.41 15.40 -6.61
CA LEU A 76 -1.68 14.38 -5.86
C LEU A 76 -2.42 13.04 -5.86
N ARG A 77 -3.76 13.04 -5.71
CA ARG A 77 -4.59 11.83 -5.85
C ARG A 77 -4.53 11.21 -7.25
N HIS A 78 -4.49 12.03 -8.30
CA HIS A 78 -4.31 11.51 -9.66
C HIS A 78 -2.95 10.81 -9.82
N THR A 79 -1.89 11.41 -9.27
CA THR A 79 -0.55 10.79 -9.25
C THR A 79 -0.55 9.49 -8.45
N GLN A 80 -1.23 9.45 -7.30
CA GLN A 80 -1.43 8.25 -6.49
C GLN A 80 -2.11 7.12 -7.29
N GLN A 81 -3.15 7.44 -8.08
CA GLN A 81 -3.83 6.46 -8.93
C GLN A 81 -2.89 5.88 -10.01
N ILE A 82 -2.07 6.73 -10.64
CA ILE A 82 -1.06 6.28 -11.61
C ILE A 82 -0.08 5.30 -10.95
N ILE A 83 0.43 5.64 -9.76
CA ILE A 83 1.33 4.77 -9.00
C ILE A 83 0.66 3.42 -8.71
N ARG A 84 -0.57 3.42 -8.21
CA ARG A 84 -1.32 2.16 -7.95
C ARG A 84 -1.44 1.29 -9.20
N CYS A 85 -1.71 1.89 -10.35
CA CYS A 85 -1.75 1.15 -11.61
C CYS A 85 -0.38 0.62 -12.03
N MET A 86 0.73 1.34 -11.76
CA MET A 86 2.08 0.83 -11.98
C MET A 86 2.38 -0.40 -11.10
N LEU A 87 2.07 -0.29 -9.80
CA LEU A 87 2.26 -1.39 -8.85
C LEU A 87 1.46 -2.63 -9.26
N GLY A 88 0.19 -2.43 -9.66
CA GLY A 88 -0.71 -3.51 -10.08
C GLY A 88 -0.45 -4.05 -11.49
N SER A 89 0.41 -3.41 -12.29
CA SER A 89 0.75 -3.85 -13.65
C SER A 89 2.20 -4.36 -13.76
N GLY A 90 2.82 -4.73 -12.63
CA GLY A 90 4.13 -5.40 -12.62
C GLY A 90 5.33 -4.48 -12.86
N VAL A 91 5.18 -3.16 -12.71
CA VAL A 91 6.28 -2.17 -12.82
C VAL A 91 6.46 -1.39 -11.51
N PRO A 92 6.83 -2.08 -10.41
CA PRO A 92 6.85 -1.45 -9.09
C PRO A 92 7.96 -0.40 -8.93
N PHE A 93 9.10 -0.57 -9.61
CA PHE A 93 10.27 0.31 -9.47
C PHE A 93 10.06 1.69 -10.09
N GLU A 94 9.36 1.77 -11.22
CA GLU A 94 8.88 3.02 -11.82
C GLU A 94 7.90 3.73 -10.89
N GLY A 95 7.00 2.95 -10.27
CA GLY A 95 6.05 3.43 -9.26
C GLY A 95 6.75 4.03 -8.04
N ILE A 96 7.79 3.38 -7.53
CA ILE A 96 8.60 3.82 -6.37
C ILE A 96 9.21 5.20 -6.61
N THR A 97 9.73 5.45 -7.81
CA THR A 97 10.33 6.75 -8.16
C THR A 97 9.31 7.89 -8.08
N LEU A 98 8.09 7.67 -8.58
CA LEU A 98 7.01 8.65 -8.47
C LEU A 98 6.50 8.78 -7.03
N LEU A 99 6.47 7.67 -6.29
CA LEU A 99 6.03 7.63 -4.90
C LEU A 99 6.94 8.47 -4.01
N GLY A 100 8.27 8.40 -4.19
CA GLY A 100 9.24 9.25 -3.45
C GLY A 100 8.95 10.75 -3.60
N LYS A 101 8.63 11.21 -4.81
CA LYS A 101 8.22 12.61 -5.05
C LYS A 101 6.89 12.93 -4.39
N LEU A 102 5.94 12.00 -4.46
CA LEU A 102 4.59 12.19 -3.93
C LEU A 102 4.57 12.28 -2.40
N VAL A 103 5.38 11.49 -1.69
CA VAL A 103 5.46 11.52 -0.22
C VAL A 103 6.05 12.84 0.28
N ILE A 104 7.09 13.38 -0.38
CA ILE A 104 7.65 14.68 -0.04
C ILE A 104 6.60 15.78 -0.21
N ARG A 105 5.86 15.76 -1.33
CA ARG A 105 4.77 16.73 -1.56
C ARG A 105 3.64 16.59 -0.55
N GLY A 106 3.29 15.37 -0.16
CA GLY A 106 2.29 15.11 0.87
C GLY A 106 2.68 15.69 2.23
N ALA A 107 3.91 15.44 2.68
CA ALA A 107 4.41 15.99 3.94
C ALA A 107 4.53 17.53 3.92
N GLN A 108 5.00 18.12 2.81
CA GLN A 108 4.98 19.57 2.61
C GLN A 108 3.56 20.15 2.70
N LEU A 109 2.58 19.46 2.12
CA LEU A 109 1.19 19.90 2.17
C LEU A 109 0.65 19.86 3.61
N ALA A 110 1.08 18.90 4.44
CA ALA A 110 0.71 18.84 5.85
C ALA A 110 1.14 20.08 6.63
N LEU A 111 2.32 20.63 6.34
CA LEU A 111 2.84 21.84 7.00
C LEU A 111 2.02 23.10 6.69
N VAL A 112 1.44 23.20 5.49
CA VAL A 112 0.75 24.41 5.00
C VAL A 112 -0.77 24.29 5.00
N SER A 113 -1.31 23.13 5.36
CA SER A 113 -2.75 22.88 5.29
C SER A 113 -3.54 23.64 6.36
N ARG A 114 -4.70 24.15 5.96
CA ARG A 114 -5.65 24.81 6.87
C ARG A 114 -6.38 23.78 7.71
N GLU A 115 -6.86 24.18 8.90
CA GLU A 115 -7.61 23.29 9.82
C GLU A 115 -8.75 22.52 9.12
N ASN A 116 -9.51 23.19 8.26
CA ASN A 116 -10.65 22.58 7.55
C ASN A 116 -10.25 21.47 6.57
N ASP A 117 -9.01 21.49 6.06
CA ASP A 117 -8.52 20.54 5.05
C ASP A 117 -7.72 19.39 5.69
N LYS A 118 -7.38 19.49 6.98
CA LYS A 118 -6.57 18.48 7.70
C LYS A 118 -7.21 17.09 7.68
N GLY A 119 -8.53 17.00 7.73
CA GLY A 119 -9.25 15.72 7.70
C GLY A 119 -9.07 14.99 6.36
N GLU A 120 -9.32 15.68 5.25
CA GLU A 120 -9.16 15.09 3.91
C GLU A 120 -7.69 14.74 3.63
N LEU A 121 -6.79 15.66 3.99
CA LEU A 121 -5.36 15.44 3.87
C LEU A 121 -4.90 14.24 4.69
N GLY A 122 -5.32 14.12 5.94
CA GLY A 122 -4.96 12.99 6.81
C GLY A 122 -5.36 11.64 6.19
N VAL A 123 -6.57 11.57 5.60
CA VAL A 123 -7.02 10.37 4.87
C VAL A 123 -6.13 10.10 3.65
N PHE A 124 -5.76 11.14 2.89
CA PHE A 124 -4.84 11.00 1.76
C PHE A 124 -3.46 10.50 2.18
N LEU A 125 -2.87 11.08 3.23
CA LEU A 125 -1.55 10.72 3.74
C LEU A 125 -1.52 9.28 4.28
N ALA A 126 -2.55 8.87 5.03
CA ALA A 126 -2.69 7.48 5.48
C ALA A 126 -2.83 6.51 4.29
N SER A 127 -3.54 6.92 3.25
CA SER A 127 -3.68 6.16 2.00
C SER A 127 -2.34 6.01 1.27
N LEU A 128 -1.51 7.06 1.26
CA LEU A 128 -0.14 7.01 0.73
C LEU A 128 0.77 6.09 1.55
N ASP A 129 0.66 6.09 2.88
CA ASP A 129 1.42 5.17 3.73
C ASP A 129 1.13 3.71 3.37
N GLY A 130 -0.15 3.39 3.18
CA GLY A 130 -0.59 2.09 2.67
C GLY A 130 -0.05 1.78 1.27
N ASP A 131 0.06 2.76 0.38
CA ASP A 131 0.64 2.56 -0.96
C ASP A 131 2.14 2.27 -0.92
N ILE A 132 2.88 2.82 0.05
CA ILE A 132 4.30 2.47 0.26
C ILE A 132 4.42 1.00 0.67
N VAL A 133 3.59 0.54 1.60
CA VAL A 133 3.54 -0.87 2.00
C VAL A 133 3.22 -1.77 0.79
N GLN A 134 2.26 -1.35 -0.06
CA GLN A 134 1.94 -2.08 -1.29
C GLN A 134 3.10 -2.10 -2.28
N ALA A 135 3.81 -0.98 -2.45
CA ALA A 135 4.97 -0.92 -3.34
C ALA A 135 6.04 -1.92 -2.89
N MET A 136 6.33 -1.96 -1.59
CA MET A 136 7.28 -2.91 -1.01
C MET A 136 6.80 -4.37 -1.15
N THR A 137 5.49 -4.61 -1.00
CA THR A 137 4.89 -5.94 -1.26
C THR A 137 5.03 -6.34 -2.72
N ALA A 138 4.81 -5.42 -3.66
CA ALA A 138 4.98 -5.64 -5.09
C ALA A 138 6.45 -5.91 -5.44
N VAL A 139 7.41 -5.22 -4.81
CA VAL A 139 8.84 -5.54 -4.91
C VAL A 139 9.12 -6.95 -4.43
N LYS A 140 8.68 -7.34 -3.22
CA LYS A 140 8.88 -8.72 -2.75
C LYS A 140 8.35 -9.76 -3.75
N LYS A 141 7.19 -9.49 -4.37
CA LYS A 141 6.62 -10.34 -5.43
C LYS A 141 7.52 -10.47 -6.66
N THR A 142 8.20 -9.40 -7.09
CA THR A 142 9.13 -9.47 -8.24
C THR A 142 10.46 -10.16 -7.89
N LEU A 143 10.75 -10.35 -6.61
CA LEU A 143 11.91 -11.10 -6.15
C LEU A 143 11.64 -12.61 -6.09
N PHE A 144 10.39 -13.05 -5.98
CA PHE A 144 10.08 -14.48 -6.04
C PHE A 144 10.33 -15.05 -7.43
N VAL A 145 11.13 -16.11 -7.50
CA VAL A 145 11.51 -16.86 -8.69
C VAL A 145 11.30 -18.36 -8.42
N ASP A 146 11.29 -19.20 -9.46
CA ASP A 146 10.99 -20.65 -9.29
C ASP A 146 11.90 -21.38 -8.30
N VAL A 147 13.11 -20.84 -8.05
CA VAL A 147 14.13 -21.42 -7.15
C VAL A 147 14.19 -20.70 -5.79
N GLY A 148 13.20 -19.86 -5.45
CA GLY A 148 13.11 -19.14 -4.17
C GLY A 148 12.96 -17.63 -4.35
N ALA A 149 13.83 -16.84 -3.74
CA ALA A 149 13.87 -15.39 -3.91
C ALA A 149 15.23 -14.95 -4.45
N ARG A 150 15.24 -14.15 -5.51
CA ARG A 150 16.45 -13.47 -5.97
C ARG A 150 16.73 -12.26 -5.09
N GLU A 151 17.99 -11.84 -5.06
CA GLU A 151 18.38 -10.58 -4.44
C GLU A 151 17.99 -9.38 -5.32
N LEU A 152 17.94 -8.21 -4.69
CA LEU A 152 17.79 -6.93 -5.40
C LEU A 152 19.06 -6.63 -6.21
N SER A 153 18.90 -6.10 -7.41
CA SER A 153 20.05 -5.54 -8.14
C SER A 153 20.52 -4.24 -7.47
N THR A 154 21.74 -3.79 -7.79
CA THR A 154 22.27 -2.52 -7.30
C THR A 154 21.37 -1.34 -7.69
N GLU A 155 20.81 -1.34 -8.90
CA GLU A 155 19.89 -0.32 -9.37
C GLU A 155 18.55 -0.37 -8.61
N GLU A 156 17.98 -1.55 -8.43
CA GLU A 156 16.73 -1.73 -7.67
C GLU A 156 16.90 -1.30 -6.21
N GLN A 157 18.02 -1.69 -5.59
CA GLN A 157 18.39 -1.28 -4.25
C GLN A 157 18.54 0.25 -4.15
N ALA A 158 19.20 0.89 -5.11
CA ALA A 158 19.34 2.36 -5.13
C ALA A 158 18.00 3.09 -5.19
N LEU A 159 17.03 2.58 -5.97
CA LEU A 159 15.68 3.16 -6.03
C LEU A 159 14.95 3.09 -4.68
N ILE A 160 15.07 1.95 -3.98
CA ILE A 160 14.45 1.76 -2.67
C ILE A 160 15.16 2.61 -1.61
N HIS A 161 16.48 2.74 -1.66
CA HIS A 161 17.23 3.66 -0.81
C HIS A 161 16.78 5.11 -0.99
N HIS A 162 16.58 5.57 -2.23
CA HIS A 162 16.11 6.92 -2.48
C HIS A 162 14.70 7.18 -1.93
N LEU A 163 13.83 6.17 -1.97
CA LEU A 163 12.53 6.24 -1.29
C LEU A 163 12.72 6.33 0.23
N LEU A 164 13.60 5.51 0.82
CA LEU A 164 13.91 5.57 2.26
C LEU A 164 14.42 6.95 2.67
N GLU A 165 15.35 7.54 1.93
CA GLU A 165 15.84 8.90 2.16
C GLU A 165 14.71 9.94 2.08
N SER A 166 13.79 9.79 1.13
CA SER A 166 12.61 10.65 1.00
C SER A 166 11.71 10.56 2.24
N LEU A 167 11.53 9.36 2.79
CA LEU A 167 10.73 9.15 4.01
C LEU A 167 11.41 9.72 5.25
N ILE A 168 12.72 9.53 5.41
CA ILE A 168 13.52 10.12 6.49
C ILE A 168 13.48 11.65 6.39
N HIS A 169 13.59 12.20 5.18
CA HIS A 169 13.44 13.64 4.95
C HIS A 169 12.06 14.15 5.40
N CYS A 170 10.99 13.43 5.05
CA CYS A 170 9.63 13.75 5.50
C CYS A 170 9.49 13.71 7.03
N GLU A 171 10.11 12.74 7.70
CA GLU A 171 10.12 12.66 9.17
C GLU A 171 10.83 13.88 9.77
N ASN A 172 12.03 14.21 9.26
CA ASN A 172 12.82 15.34 9.74
C ASN A 172 12.10 16.69 9.60
N ILE A 173 11.38 16.93 8.48
CA ILE A 173 10.64 18.19 8.31
C ILE A 173 9.42 18.30 9.25
N LEU A 174 8.89 17.19 9.75
CA LEU A 174 7.75 17.16 10.67
C LEU A 174 8.18 17.06 12.15
N GLN A 175 9.43 16.68 12.44
CA GLN A 175 9.93 16.37 13.79
C GLN A 175 9.72 17.49 14.83
N ASN A 176 9.77 18.76 14.40
CA ASN A 176 9.60 19.92 15.29
C ASN A 176 8.19 20.54 15.22
N THR A 177 7.22 19.77 14.75
CA THR A 177 5.81 20.20 14.62
C THR A 177 4.90 19.28 15.44
N ASP A 178 3.68 19.74 15.71
CA ASP A 178 2.65 18.90 16.36
C ASP A 178 1.97 17.92 15.38
N ILE A 179 2.50 17.79 14.15
CA ILE A 179 1.95 16.90 13.11
C ILE A 179 2.57 15.51 13.27
N GLU A 180 1.73 14.51 13.49
CA GLU A 180 2.15 13.10 13.49
C GLU A 180 2.77 12.72 12.14
N PHE A 181 3.93 12.05 12.16
CA PHE A 181 4.57 11.55 10.96
C PHE A 181 3.66 10.53 10.25
N PRO A 182 3.20 10.81 9.01
CA PRO A 182 2.14 10.02 8.39
C PRO A 182 2.61 8.70 7.76
N TYR A 183 3.92 8.49 7.57
CA TYR A 183 4.46 7.40 6.74
C TYR A 183 5.22 6.33 7.55
N ALA A 184 4.83 6.13 8.80
CA ALA A 184 5.54 5.24 9.72
C ALA A 184 5.57 3.78 9.22
N ARG A 185 4.47 3.28 8.65
CA ARG A 185 4.39 1.89 8.17
C ARG A 185 5.27 1.68 6.94
N GLY A 186 5.21 2.63 6.01
CA GLY A 186 6.04 2.68 4.82
C GLY A 186 7.53 2.76 5.17
N LEU A 187 7.91 3.58 6.15
CA LEU A 187 9.30 3.72 6.60
C LEU A 187 9.87 2.40 7.14
N ILE A 188 9.13 1.70 8.01
CA ILE A 188 9.56 0.39 8.54
C ILE A 188 9.67 -0.63 7.41
N THR A 189 8.65 -0.74 6.55
CA THR A 189 8.60 -1.76 5.50
C THR A 189 9.72 -1.54 4.47
N THR A 190 10.00 -0.28 4.12
CA THR A 190 11.09 0.10 3.21
C THR A 190 12.45 -0.23 3.81
N SER A 191 12.66 0.08 5.10
CA SER A 191 13.90 -0.26 5.82
C SER A 191 14.12 -1.77 5.88
N SER A 192 13.05 -2.53 6.16
CA SER A 192 13.09 -3.99 6.25
C SER A 192 13.49 -4.66 4.93
N ILE A 193 13.01 -4.17 3.78
CA ILE A 193 13.41 -4.70 2.47
C ILE A 193 14.90 -4.49 2.20
N LEU A 194 15.47 -3.39 2.68
CA LEU A 194 16.90 -3.11 2.56
C LEU A 194 17.76 -3.84 3.60
N GLY A 195 17.15 -4.63 4.50
CA GLY A 195 17.87 -5.27 5.61
C GLY A 195 18.42 -4.27 6.64
N ILE A 196 17.91 -3.04 6.66
CA ILE A 196 18.32 -1.98 7.58
C ILE A 196 17.42 -2.04 8.80
N ALA A 197 18.02 -1.91 9.99
CA ALA A 197 17.26 -1.77 11.21
C ALA A 197 16.30 -0.57 11.07
N PRO A 198 14.98 -0.75 11.28
CA PRO A 198 14.04 0.33 11.12
C PRO A 198 14.44 1.47 12.08
N PRO A 199 14.37 2.74 11.62
CA PRO A 199 14.62 3.87 12.51
C PRO A 199 13.72 3.73 13.74
N ALA A 200 14.27 4.04 14.91
CA ALA A 200 13.55 3.94 16.18
C ALA A 200 12.34 4.88 16.13
N LEU A 201 11.19 4.36 15.70
CA LEU A 201 9.97 5.14 15.63
C LEU A 201 9.71 5.74 17.00
N SER A 202 9.46 7.05 17.04
CA SER A 202 9.01 7.79 18.21
C SER A 202 7.57 7.40 18.64
N VAL A 203 7.03 6.29 18.13
CA VAL A 203 5.88 5.65 18.74
C VAL A 203 6.33 5.27 20.14
N SER A 204 5.82 5.99 21.14
CA SER A 204 6.21 5.86 22.55
C SER A 204 5.81 4.48 23.09
N ARG A 205 6.54 3.43 22.66
CA ARG A 205 6.35 2.02 23.07
C ARG A 205 6.41 1.91 24.59
N HIS A 206 7.27 2.71 25.21
CA HIS A 206 7.49 2.73 26.66
C HIS A 206 6.34 3.31 27.48
N SER A 207 5.48 4.17 26.92
CA SER A 207 4.34 4.74 27.67
C SER A 207 3.13 3.79 27.72
N LEU A 208 2.88 3.04 26.64
CA LEU A 208 1.70 2.16 26.51
C LEU A 208 1.88 0.78 27.18
N LEU A 209 3.11 0.26 27.26
CA LEU A 209 3.43 -1.07 27.82
C LEU A 209 3.18 -1.18 29.33
N ASN A 210 3.35 -0.07 30.07
CA ASN A 210 3.37 -0.07 31.53
C ASN A 210 2.02 0.21 32.21
N ARG A 211 0.97 0.56 31.45
CA ARG A 211 -0.34 0.95 32.02
C ARG A 211 -1.54 0.15 31.54
N THR A 212 -1.36 -0.73 30.57
CA THR A 212 -2.48 -1.47 30.00
C THR A 212 -2.79 -2.72 30.81
N PRO A 213 -4.05 -2.88 31.30
CA PRO A 213 -4.50 -4.09 31.97
C PRO A 213 -4.25 -5.33 31.13
N LEU A 214 -4.06 -6.48 31.79
CA LEU A 214 -4.09 -7.77 31.10
C LEU A 214 -5.44 -7.93 30.41
N PRO A 215 -5.47 -8.39 29.15
CA PRO A 215 -6.72 -8.61 28.44
C PRO A 215 -7.56 -9.67 29.17
N PRO A 216 -8.90 -9.53 29.17
CA PRO A 216 -9.76 -10.53 29.76
C PRO A 216 -9.62 -11.87 29.01
N GLN A 217 -9.65 -12.97 29.74
CA GLN A 217 -9.64 -14.29 29.13
C GLN A 217 -10.95 -14.53 28.37
N ALA A 218 -10.85 -15.09 27.16
CA ALA A 218 -12.03 -15.45 26.39
C ALA A 218 -12.86 -16.53 27.12
N ARG A 219 -14.18 -16.34 27.15
CA ARG A 219 -15.11 -17.29 27.80
C ARG A 219 -15.21 -18.61 27.05
N GLU A 220 -15.17 -18.55 25.72
CA GLU A 220 -15.27 -19.72 24.85
C GLU A 220 -13.92 -20.01 24.22
N THR A 221 -13.38 -21.18 24.53
CA THR A 221 -12.07 -21.63 24.07
C THR A 221 -12.13 -23.03 23.50
N PHE A 222 -11.06 -23.43 22.80
CA PHE A 222 -10.80 -24.80 22.40
C PHE A 222 -9.30 -25.09 22.49
N GLN A 223 -8.95 -26.37 22.53
CA GLN A 223 -7.57 -26.81 22.57
C GLN A 223 -7.06 -27.05 21.14
N LEU A 224 -5.92 -26.44 20.80
CA LEU A 224 -5.18 -26.69 19.57
C LEU A 224 -3.75 -27.10 19.95
N GLY A 225 -3.49 -28.41 19.90
CA GLY A 225 -2.24 -28.97 20.40
C GLY A 225 -2.09 -28.75 21.91
N ASP A 226 -1.04 -28.03 22.30
CA ASP A 226 -0.71 -27.65 23.68
C ASP A 226 -1.26 -26.28 24.09
N ARG A 227 -1.97 -25.57 23.20
CA ARG A 227 -2.49 -24.22 23.44
C ARG A 227 -4.00 -24.19 23.61
N ILE A 228 -4.47 -23.35 24.53
CA ILE A 228 -5.88 -23.00 24.68
C ILE A 228 -6.12 -21.68 23.95
N LEU A 229 -6.96 -21.69 22.92
CA LEU A 229 -7.20 -20.54 22.07
C LEU A 229 -8.68 -20.11 22.13
N PRO A 230 -8.98 -18.81 21.97
CA PRO A 230 -10.36 -18.35 21.84
C PRO A 230 -11.01 -18.91 20.57
N ARG A 231 -12.34 -19.08 20.58
CA ARG A 231 -13.07 -19.56 19.37
C ARG A 231 -13.09 -18.55 18.21
N ILE A 232 -12.81 -17.28 18.47
CA ILE A 232 -12.85 -16.20 17.48
C ILE A 232 -11.43 -15.73 17.20
N PHE A 233 -11.08 -15.69 15.92
CA PHE A 233 -9.82 -15.15 15.40
C PHE A 233 -10.13 -13.94 14.55
N SER A 234 -9.44 -12.83 14.80
CA SER A 234 -9.55 -11.62 14.00
C SER A 234 -8.56 -11.70 12.84
N GLY A 235 -9.07 -11.85 11.62
CA GLY A 235 -8.24 -11.82 10.41
C GLY A 235 -7.68 -10.43 10.13
N LEU A 236 -6.42 -10.35 9.69
CA LEU A 236 -5.74 -9.10 9.32
C LEU A 236 -5.67 -8.86 7.81
N TRP A 237 -6.45 -9.60 7.02
CA TRP A 237 -6.44 -9.53 5.56
C TRP A 237 -6.74 -8.13 5.01
N GLN A 238 -7.45 -7.25 5.73
CA GLN A 238 -7.68 -5.85 5.33
C GLN A 238 -6.38 -5.05 5.18
N MET A 239 -5.30 -5.51 5.79
CA MET A 239 -3.97 -4.89 5.66
C MET A 239 -3.27 -5.23 4.34
N SER A 240 -3.79 -6.21 3.59
CA SER A 240 -3.25 -6.63 2.29
C SER A 240 -3.36 -5.57 1.20
N SER A 241 -4.21 -4.55 1.33
CA SER A 241 -4.34 -3.48 0.34
C SER A 241 -5.05 -2.23 0.90
N PRO A 242 -4.60 -1.00 0.57
CA PRO A 242 -5.30 0.24 0.88
C PRO A 242 -6.65 0.36 0.16
N ALA A 243 -6.96 -0.54 -0.78
CA ALA A 243 -8.29 -0.64 -1.39
C ALA A 243 -9.39 -0.99 -0.37
N TRP A 244 -9.05 -1.60 0.76
CA TRP A 244 -9.97 -1.94 1.85
C TRP A 244 -10.10 -0.84 2.91
N GLY A 245 -9.37 0.27 2.73
CA GLY A 245 -9.27 1.35 3.70
C GLY A 245 -7.83 1.59 4.12
N ALA A 246 -7.58 2.78 4.66
CA ALA A 246 -6.27 3.15 5.19
C ALA A 246 -6.45 4.00 6.45
N ALA A 247 -5.56 3.83 7.41
CA ALA A 247 -5.54 4.58 8.64
C ALA A 247 -4.08 4.84 9.08
N PRO A 248 -3.83 5.95 9.80
CA PRO A 248 -2.55 6.17 10.47
C PRO A 248 -2.24 5.05 11.46
N ILE A 249 -0.95 4.82 11.71
CA ILE A 249 -0.49 3.74 12.59
C ILE A 249 -1.02 3.89 14.01
N SER A 250 -1.12 5.12 14.53
CA SER A 250 -1.69 5.44 15.84
C SER A 250 -3.12 4.92 15.98
N LYS A 251 -3.99 5.21 15.00
CA LYS A 251 -5.38 4.73 14.97
C LYS A 251 -5.46 3.22 14.83
N ILE A 252 -4.59 2.59 14.05
CA ILE A 252 -4.54 1.13 13.94
C ILE A 252 -4.23 0.53 15.31
N VAL A 253 -3.15 0.99 15.97
CA VAL A 253 -2.73 0.51 17.29
C VAL A 253 -3.81 0.74 18.36
N GLU A 254 -4.49 1.89 18.33
CA GLU A 254 -5.62 2.19 19.23
C GLU A 254 -6.78 1.20 19.05
N GLN A 255 -7.17 0.93 17.80
CA GLN A 255 -8.24 -0.02 17.49
C GLN A 255 -7.85 -1.45 17.89
N PHE A 256 -6.63 -1.88 17.62
CA PHE A 256 -6.11 -3.17 18.09
C PHE A 256 -6.16 -3.28 19.61
N SER A 257 -5.72 -2.24 20.31
CA SER A 257 -5.76 -2.19 21.77
C SER A 257 -7.19 -2.35 22.29
N THR A 258 -8.16 -1.70 21.65
CA THR A 258 -9.60 -1.83 21.96
C THR A 258 -10.11 -3.27 21.78
N HIS A 259 -9.71 -3.94 20.69
CA HIS A 259 -10.09 -5.33 20.44
C HIS A 259 -9.51 -6.28 21.48
N VAL A 260 -8.22 -6.14 21.77
CA VAL A 260 -7.50 -6.94 22.78
C VAL A 260 -8.13 -6.76 24.16
N GLN A 261 -8.43 -5.52 24.56
CA GLN A 261 -9.08 -5.22 25.84
C GLN A 261 -10.53 -5.73 25.92
N SER A 262 -11.15 -6.00 24.78
CA SER A 262 -12.47 -6.64 24.69
C SER A 262 -12.40 -8.17 24.71
N GLY A 263 -11.20 -8.77 24.81
CA GLY A 263 -10.98 -10.22 24.85
C GLY A 263 -10.71 -10.88 23.50
N PHE A 264 -10.59 -10.11 22.42
CA PHE A 264 -10.18 -10.62 21.11
C PHE A 264 -8.64 -10.68 21.04
N THR A 265 -8.06 -11.78 21.52
CA THR A 265 -6.61 -11.94 21.68
C THR A 265 -5.95 -12.84 20.61
N ALA A 266 -6.73 -13.45 19.72
CA ALA A 266 -6.22 -14.26 18.61
C ALA A 266 -6.39 -13.53 17.27
N PHE A 267 -5.31 -13.48 16.49
CA PHE A 267 -5.25 -12.82 15.20
C PHE A 267 -4.71 -13.77 14.14
N ASP A 268 -5.32 -13.74 12.97
CA ASP A 268 -4.86 -14.47 11.79
C ASP A 268 -4.03 -13.54 10.89
N MET A 269 -2.83 -13.99 10.54
CA MET A 269 -1.81 -13.23 9.81
C MET A 269 -1.16 -14.09 8.75
N ALA A 270 -0.79 -13.46 7.64
CA ALA A 270 -0.01 -14.08 6.59
C ALA A 270 1.00 -13.09 6.00
N ASP A 271 2.09 -13.62 5.45
CA ASP A 271 3.17 -12.89 4.76
C ASP A 271 2.67 -12.01 3.60
N HIS A 272 1.56 -12.39 2.97
CA HIS A 272 0.92 -11.64 1.90
C HIS A 272 -0.13 -10.62 2.38
N TYR A 273 -0.33 -10.44 3.71
CA TYR A 273 -1.21 -9.42 4.29
C TYR A 273 -0.49 -8.06 4.47
N GLY A 274 0.42 -7.73 3.57
CA GLY A 274 1.16 -6.46 3.57
C GLY A 274 2.06 -6.33 4.78
N ASP A 275 1.73 -5.41 5.68
CA ASP A 275 2.50 -5.08 6.88
C ASP A 275 1.84 -5.60 8.18
N ALA A 276 0.98 -6.63 8.08
CA ALA A 276 0.29 -7.23 9.23
C ALA A 276 1.24 -7.61 10.37
N GLU A 277 2.34 -8.29 10.04
CA GLU A 277 3.36 -8.69 11.02
C GLU A 277 4.05 -7.48 11.66
N ILE A 278 4.34 -6.45 10.87
CA ILE A 278 4.99 -5.23 11.34
C ILE A 278 4.10 -4.52 12.36
N ILE A 279 2.82 -4.33 12.03
CA ILE A 279 1.87 -3.70 12.95
C ILE A 279 1.67 -4.57 14.20
N TYR A 280 1.59 -5.89 14.04
CA TYR A 280 1.44 -6.80 15.17
C TYR A 280 2.59 -6.63 16.16
N LEU A 281 3.85 -6.59 15.69
CA LEU A 281 5.03 -6.39 16.52
C LEU A 281 5.06 -5.03 17.24
N LEU A 282 4.38 -4.01 16.72
CA LEU A 282 4.28 -2.70 17.37
C LEU A 282 3.27 -2.67 18.52
N MET A 283 2.44 -3.71 18.66
CA MET A 283 1.43 -3.73 19.71
C MET A 283 2.05 -3.92 21.11
N PRO A 284 1.58 -3.18 22.12
CA PRO A 284 2.11 -3.24 23.48
C PRO A 284 1.80 -4.56 24.23
N PHE A 285 1.10 -5.52 23.61
CA PHE A 285 0.70 -6.77 24.27
C PHE A 285 1.44 -8.02 23.78
N THR A 286 2.24 -7.91 22.70
CA THR A 286 2.90 -9.06 22.06
C THR A 286 3.86 -9.81 22.99
N HIS A 287 4.54 -9.09 23.90
CA HIS A 287 5.39 -9.71 24.90
C HIS A 287 4.65 -10.35 26.07
N LYS A 288 3.39 -9.96 26.33
CA LYS A 288 2.59 -10.51 27.45
C LYS A 288 1.75 -11.73 27.04
N LEU A 289 1.42 -11.85 25.75
CA LEU A 289 0.59 -12.95 25.21
C LEU A 289 1.39 -14.23 24.87
N THR A 290 2.72 -14.14 24.81
CA THR A 290 3.60 -15.28 24.47
C THR A 290 4.10 -16.05 25.70
N THR A 291 3.85 -15.54 26.91
CA THR A 291 4.35 -16.08 28.17
C THR A 291 3.26 -16.67 29.08
N SER A 292 2.05 -16.89 28.55
CA SER A 292 0.89 -17.41 29.30
C SER A 292 0.34 -18.68 28.67
#